data_AF-A0A847EPK1-F1
#
_entry.id   AF-A0A847EPK1-F1
#
_cell.length_a   1.000
_cell.length_b   1.000
_cell.length_c   1.000
_cell.angle_alpha   90.00
_cell.angle_beta   90.00
_cell.angle_gamma   90.00
#
_symmetry.space_group_name_H-M   'P 1'
#
loop_
_entity.id
_entity.type
_entity.pdbx_description
1 polymer ?
#
loop_
_entity_poly.entity_id
_entity_poly.type
_entity_poly.pdbx_seq_one_letter_code
_entity_poly.pdbx_strand_id
1 'polypeptide(L)'
;RPGEVVDAAGAVLGTHGGHHRFTVGQRKGLRLGVPAADGQPRYVLAISPVDNTVTVGPHEALAVSEITGIRPTWAVAEPRLGSWRGLVQVRAHGTPLPCGIEADAEGVRIALDEPAFGIAPGQAAVLYDGDLVVGAATIAGAR
;
A
#
# COMPACT_ATOMS: atom_id res chain seq x y z
N ARG A 1 20.70 11.36 6.67
CA ARG A 1 21.07 11.19 8.09
C ARG A 1 21.06 9.70 8.41
N PRO A 2 22.01 9.18 9.21
CA PRO A 2 21.97 7.79 9.68
C PRO A 2 20.73 7.52 10.53
N GLY A 3 20.19 6.31 10.47
CA GLY A 3 18.97 5.91 11.17
C GLY A 3 18.93 4.41 11.44
N GLU A 4 17.83 3.92 12.01
CA GLU A 4 17.69 2.53 12.44
C GLU A 4 16.91 1.70 11.42
N VAL A 5 17.30 0.43 11.29
CA VAL A 5 16.48 -0.58 10.62
C VAL A 5 15.83 -1.44 11.69
N VAL A 6 14.50 -1.46 11.71
CA VAL A 6 13.70 -2.13 12.76
C VAL A 6 12.82 -3.22 12.15
N ASP A 7 12.40 -4.20 12.94
CA ASP A 7 11.33 -5.11 12.56
C ASP A 7 9.92 -4.54 12.86
N ALA A 8 8.88 -5.31 12.54
CA ALA A 8 7.49 -4.92 12.79
C ALA A 8 7.14 -4.80 14.29
N ALA A 9 7.92 -5.40 15.18
CA ALA A 9 7.77 -5.26 16.64
C ALA A 9 8.57 -4.06 17.19
N GLY A 10 9.30 -3.35 16.33
CA GLY A 10 10.16 -2.23 16.71
C GLY A 10 11.55 -2.63 17.21
N ALA A 11 11.93 -3.91 17.11
CA ALA A 11 13.26 -4.35 17.51
C ALA A 11 14.30 -3.87 16.50
N VAL A 12 15.37 -3.25 16.98
CA VAL A 12 16.46 -2.74 16.13
C VAL A 12 17.29 -3.91 15.60
N LEU A 13 17.33 -4.06 14.28
CA LEU A 13 18.08 -5.10 13.55
C LEU A 13 19.41 -4.58 12.99
N GLY A 14 19.59 -3.26 12.94
CA GLY A 14 20.78 -2.61 12.42
C GLY A 14 20.58 -1.13 12.19
N THR A 15 21.50 -0.53 11.44
CA THR A 15 21.46 0.90 11.09
C THR A 15 21.67 1.12 9.60
N HIS A 16 21.29 2.30 9.11
CA HIS A 16 21.48 2.70 7.73
C HIS A 16 22.11 4.09 7.59
N GLY A 17 22.76 4.37 6.45
CA GLY A 17 23.34 5.70 6.17
C GLY A 17 22.33 6.77 5.71
N GLY A 18 21.11 6.38 5.34
CA GLY A 18 20.04 7.29 4.97
C GLY A 18 18.82 6.55 4.41
N HIS A 19 17.63 6.92 4.86
CA HIS A 19 16.38 6.26 4.49
C HIS A 19 16.05 6.40 2.99
N HIS A 20 16.51 7.48 2.34
CA HIS A 20 16.36 7.71 0.89
C HIS A 20 17.05 6.66 0.00
N ARG A 21 17.90 5.80 0.58
CA ARG A 21 18.57 4.70 -0.16
C ARG A 21 17.71 3.44 -0.23
N PHE A 22 16.53 3.47 0.38
CA PHE A 22 15.62 2.33 0.45
C PHE A 22 14.37 2.60 -0.37
N THR A 23 13.75 1.51 -0.79
CA THR A 23 12.43 1.53 -1.44
C THR A 23 11.58 0.45 -0.80
N VAL A 24 10.30 0.72 -0.56
CA VAL A 24 9.35 -0.29 -0.08
C VAL A 24 9.33 -1.48 -1.06
N GLY A 25 9.36 -2.70 -0.53
CA GLY A 25 9.52 -3.94 -1.30
C GLY A 25 10.97 -4.32 -1.61
N GLN A 26 11.97 -3.52 -1.23
CA GLN A 26 13.37 -3.86 -1.45
C GLN A 26 13.81 -5.06 -0.60
N ARG A 27 14.35 -6.09 -1.25
CA ARG A 27 14.99 -7.26 -0.61
C ARG A 27 16.52 -7.14 -0.52
N LYS A 28 17.17 -6.76 -1.62
CA LYS A 28 18.64 -6.76 -1.72
C LYS A 28 19.24 -5.52 -1.07
N GLY A 29 20.49 -5.61 -0.61
CA GLY A 29 21.23 -4.44 -0.13
C GLY A 29 20.88 -3.95 1.28
N LEU A 30 20.03 -4.68 2.03
CA LEU A 30 19.70 -4.34 3.42
C LEU A 30 20.87 -4.52 4.39
N ARG A 31 21.84 -5.41 4.06
CA ARG A 31 23.07 -5.69 4.84
C ARG A 31 22.80 -5.84 6.34
N LEU A 32 21.73 -6.53 6.71
CA LEU A 32 21.39 -6.81 8.09
C LEU A 32 22.31 -7.90 8.62
N GLY A 33 23.05 -7.60 9.68
CA GLY A 33 23.96 -8.54 10.34
C GLY A 33 23.25 -9.63 11.14
N VAL A 34 21.92 -9.53 11.29
CA VAL A 34 21.08 -10.45 12.04
C VAL A 34 20.14 -11.17 11.08
N PRO A 35 20.24 -12.50 10.90
CA PRO A 35 19.27 -13.28 10.12
C PRO A 35 17.83 -13.14 10.65
N ALA A 36 16.85 -13.48 9.83
CA ALA A 36 15.49 -13.69 10.34
C ALA A 36 15.43 -14.98 11.16
N ALA A 37 14.58 -15.01 12.19
CA ALA A 37 14.45 -16.17 13.07
C ALA A 37 14.01 -17.44 12.30
N ASP A 38 13.25 -17.25 11.22
CA ASP A 38 12.79 -18.27 10.28
C ASP A 38 13.75 -18.50 9.09
N GLY A 39 14.86 -17.76 9.02
CA GLY A 39 15.82 -17.80 7.92
C GLY A 39 15.33 -17.18 6.59
N GLN A 40 14.11 -16.62 6.55
CA GLN A 40 13.54 -16.05 5.33
C GLN A 40 14.13 -14.67 4.99
N PRO A 41 14.15 -14.28 3.70
CA PRO A 41 14.59 -12.95 3.31
C PRO A 41 13.64 -11.89 3.88
N ARG A 42 14.21 -10.76 4.31
CA ARG A 42 13.43 -9.58 4.71
C ARG A 42 13.29 -8.59 3.57
N TYR A 43 12.20 -7.85 3.61
CA TYR A 43 11.82 -6.80 2.67
C TYR A 43 11.56 -5.51 3.43
N VAL A 44 11.84 -4.35 2.82
CA VAL A 44 11.45 -3.05 3.38
C VAL A 44 9.93 -2.93 3.34
N LEU A 45 9.29 -2.89 4.50
CA LEU A 45 7.84 -2.74 4.64
C LEU A 45 7.41 -1.27 4.63
N ALA A 46 8.18 -0.42 5.32
CA ALA A 46 7.87 1.01 5.44
C ALA A 46 9.15 1.83 5.61
N ILE A 47 9.07 3.10 5.26
CA ILE A 47 10.13 4.09 5.46
C ILE A 47 9.49 5.28 6.16
N SER A 48 9.97 5.63 7.35
CA SER A 48 9.54 6.84 8.08
C SER A 48 10.64 7.90 8.02
N PRO A 49 10.48 8.97 7.23
CA PRO A 49 11.42 10.09 7.26
C PRO A 49 11.40 10.86 8.58
N VAL A 50 10.25 10.89 9.26
CA VAL A 50 10.03 11.61 10.52
C VAL A 50 10.80 10.95 11.65
N ASP A 51 10.62 9.63 11.80
CA ASP A 51 11.31 8.84 12.83
C ASP A 51 12.73 8.44 12.36
N ASN A 52 12.99 8.62 11.06
CA ASN A 52 14.23 8.25 10.38
C ASN A 52 14.56 6.75 10.59
N THR A 53 13.53 5.92 10.38
CA THR A 53 13.58 4.46 10.50
C THR A 53 13.17 3.79 9.18
N VAL A 54 13.68 2.57 9.00
CA VAL A 54 13.26 1.66 7.93
C VAL A 54 12.75 0.39 8.58
N THR A 55 11.47 0.08 8.37
CA THR A 55 10.86 -1.15 8.89
C THR A 55 11.05 -2.28 7.89
N VAL A 56 11.48 -3.44 8.35
CA VAL A 56 11.66 -4.64 7.52
C VAL A 56 10.89 -5.84 8.08
N GLY A 57 10.53 -6.78 7.21
CA GLY A 57 9.83 -8.00 7.62
C GLY A 57 9.61 -8.96 6.46
N PRO A 58 8.72 -9.95 6.64
CA PRO A 58 8.44 -10.96 5.62
C PRO A 58 7.74 -10.35 4.41
N HIS A 59 7.80 -11.02 3.25
CA HIS A 59 7.20 -10.50 2.01
C HIS A 59 5.68 -10.34 2.13
N GLU A 60 5.05 -11.25 2.85
CA GLU A 60 3.61 -11.31 3.07
C GLU A 60 3.09 -10.06 3.80
N ALA A 61 3.95 -9.39 4.58
CA ALA A 61 3.60 -8.14 5.26
C ALA A 61 3.55 -6.91 4.31
N LEU A 62 3.89 -7.08 3.02
CA LEU A 62 3.66 -6.07 1.97
C LEU A 62 2.30 -6.19 1.31
N ALA A 63 1.54 -7.23 1.64
CA ALA A 63 0.23 -7.48 1.07
C ALA A 63 -0.76 -6.42 1.58
N VAL A 64 -1.46 -5.79 0.66
CA VAL A 64 -2.48 -4.78 0.92
C VAL A 64 -3.83 -5.43 0.68
N SER A 65 -4.71 -5.36 1.67
CA SER A 65 -6.10 -5.82 1.59
C SER A 65 -7.08 -4.66 1.67
N GLU A 66 -6.66 -3.49 2.18
CA GLU A 66 -7.50 -2.31 2.30
C GLU A 66 -6.81 -1.06 1.71
N ILE A 67 -7.57 -0.26 0.97
CA ILE A 67 -7.11 0.99 0.37
C ILE A 67 -8.05 2.11 0.81
N THR A 68 -7.47 3.22 1.24
CA THR A 68 -8.21 4.47 1.49
C THR A 68 -7.86 5.46 0.40
N GLY A 69 -8.89 5.95 -0.30
CA GLY A 69 -8.79 6.99 -1.31
C GLY A 69 -9.40 8.31 -0.84
N ILE A 70 -8.80 9.42 -1.26
CA ILE A 70 -9.25 10.78 -0.99
C ILE A 70 -9.47 11.54 -2.31
N ARG A 71 -10.22 12.66 -2.23
CA ARG A 71 -10.56 13.50 -3.39
C ARG A 71 -11.19 12.68 -4.52
N PRO A 72 -12.35 12.04 -4.27
CA PRO A 72 -13.01 11.25 -5.29
C PRO A 72 -13.47 12.14 -6.45
N THR A 73 -13.29 11.66 -7.68
CA THR A 73 -13.84 12.23 -8.90
C THR A 73 -14.78 11.21 -9.52
N TRP A 74 -15.98 11.65 -9.88
CA TRP A 74 -17.03 10.78 -10.42
C TRP A 74 -17.19 11.00 -11.92
N ALA A 75 -17.25 9.91 -12.68
CA ALA A 75 -17.40 9.92 -14.14
C ALA A 75 -18.88 9.85 -14.58
N VAL A 76 -19.80 9.73 -13.62
CA VAL A 76 -21.24 9.60 -13.83
C VAL A 76 -21.98 10.73 -13.11
N ALA A 77 -23.16 11.09 -13.60
CA ALA A 77 -23.97 12.18 -13.04
C ALA A 77 -24.45 11.90 -11.61
N GLU A 78 -24.79 10.64 -11.32
CA GLU A 78 -25.24 10.17 -10.01
C GLU A 78 -24.24 9.15 -9.46
N PRO A 79 -23.28 9.58 -8.62
CA PRO A 79 -22.30 8.68 -8.05
C PRO A 79 -22.94 7.69 -7.07
N ARG A 80 -22.47 6.45 -7.10
CA ARG A 80 -22.92 5.41 -6.19
C ARG A 80 -22.23 5.56 -4.83
N LEU A 81 -22.91 6.25 -3.93
CA LEU A 81 -22.48 6.41 -2.53
C LEU A 81 -22.95 5.23 -1.67
N GLY A 82 -22.32 5.05 -0.51
CA GLY A 82 -22.52 3.90 0.37
C GLY A 82 -21.71 2.68 -0.07
N SER A 83 -22.10 1.51 0.43
CA SER A 83 -21.37 0.24 0.20
C SER A 83 -21.90 -0.51 -1.03
N TRP A 84 -20.98 -0.99 -1.86
CA TRP A 84 -21.28 -1.78 -3.06
C TRP A 84 -20.11 -2.67 -3.48
N ARG A 85 -20.35 -3.54 -4.46
CA ARG A 85 -19.37 -4.48 -5.01
C ARG A 85 -18.95 -4.01 -6.39
N GLY A 86 -17.64 -3.97 -6.64
CA GLY A 86 -17.08 -3.51 -7.89
C GLY A 86 -15.67 -4.01 -8.13
N LEU A 87 -14.98 -3.35 -9.05
CA LEU A 87 -13.55 -3.58 -9.30
C LEU A 87 -12.76 -2.31 -9.03
N VAL A 88 -11.52 -2.47 -8.57
CA VAL A 88 -10.56 -1.38 -8.44
C VAL A 88 -9.33 -1.63 -9.29
N GLN A 89 -8.93 -0.66 -10.10
CA GLN A 89 -7.65 -0.66 -10.78
C GLN A 89 -6.69 0.30 -10.08
N VAL A 90 -5.60 -0.24 -9.52
CA VAL A 90 -4.60 0.49 -8.72
C VAL A 90 -3.29 0.75 -9.48
N ARG A 91 -3.20 0.28 -10.72
CA ARG A 91 -2.07 0.47 -11.64
C ARG A 91 -2.60 0.67 -13.05
N ALA A 92 -2.07 1.65 -13.78
CA ALA A 92 -2.53 1.99 -15.13
C ALA A 92 -2.55 0.81 -16.13
N HIS A 93 -1.61 -0.15 -15.96
CA HIS A 93 -1.52 -1.37 -16.78
C HIS A 93 -1.87 -2.64 -15.99
N GLY A 94 -2.45 -2.51 -14.80
CA GLY A 94 -2.84 -3.64 -13.96
C GLY A 94 -4.26 -4.11 -14.28
N THR A 95 -4.55 -5.38 -14.04
CA THR A 95 -5.91 -5.91 -14.07
C THR A 95 -6.73 -5.32 -12.92
N PRO A 96 -7.99 -4.90 -13.15
CA PRO A 96 -8.90 -4.53 -12.08
C PRO A 96 -9.11 -5.69 -11.08
N LEU A 97 -9.15 -5.37 -9.80
CA LEU A 97 -9.25 -6.32 -8.70
C LEU A 97 -10.67 -6.31 -8.12
N PRO A 98 -11.30 -7.49 -7.92
CA PRO A 98 -12.56 -7.60 -7.20
C PRO A 98 -12.46 -7.05 -5.77
N CYS A 99 -13.44 -6.23 -5.38
CA CYS A 99 -13.44 -5.58 -4.08
C CYS A 99 -14.84 -5.17 -3.60
N GLY A 100 -14.94 -4.92 -2.30
CA GLY A 100 -15.98 -4.10 -1.69
C GLY A 100 -15.56 -2.64 -1.68
N ILE A 101 -16.46 -1.75 -2.07
CA ILE A 101 -16.23 -0.30 -2.11
C ILE A 101 -17.25 0.37 -1.21
N GLU A 102 -16.78 1.25 -0.34
CA GLU A 102 -17.60 2.17 0.42
C GLU A 102 -17.20 3.59 0.04
N ALA A 103 -18.15 4.37 -0.45
CA ALA A 103 -17.89 5.72 -0.95
C ALA A 103 -18.80 6.76 -0.30
N ASP A 104 -18.24 7.92 0.01
CA ASP A 104 -18.98 9.12 0.43
C ASP A 104 -18.44 10.36 -0.30
N ALA A 105 -18.85 11.55 0.17
CA ALA A 105 -18.41 12.82 -0.43
C ALA A 105 -16.94 13.15 -0.15
N GLU A 106 -16.33 12.56 0.87
CA GLU A 106 -14.97 12.88 1.34
C GLU A 106 -13.93 11.89 0.80
N GLY A 107 -14.31 10.63 0.59
CA GLY A 107 -13.39 9.60 0.17
C GLY A 107 -14.02 8.26 -0.18
N VAL A 108 -13.15 7.28 -0.34
CA VAL A 108 -13.50 5.89 -0.61
C VAL A 108 -12.67 4.95 0.24
N ARG A 109 -13.29 3.90 0.76
CA ARG A 109 -12.64 2.74 1.36
C ARG A 109 -12.85 1.55 0.45
N ILE A 110 -11.79 0.79 0.20
CA ILE A 110 -11.81 -0.34 -0.73
C ILE A 110 -11.20 -1.54 -0.03
N ALA A 111 -11.99 -2.58 0.16
CA ALA A 111 -11.55 -3.87 0.70
C ALA A 111 -11.39 -4.85 -0.46
N LEU A 112 -10.16 -5.25 -0.75
CA LEU A 112 -9.84 -6.20 -1.80
C LEU A 112 -10.26 -7.62 -1.38
N ASP A 113 -10.77 -8.39 -2.33
CA ASP A 113 -11.10 -9.80 -2.08
C ASP A 113 -9.85 -10.65 -1.87
N GLU A 114 -8.81 -10.35 -2.66
CA GLU A 114 -7.50 -10.96 -2.57
C GLU A 114 -6.44 -9.88 -2.33
N PRO A 115 -5.48 -10.11 -1.41
CA PRO A 115 -4.43 -9.13 -1.16
C PRO A 115 -3.57 -8.85 -2.39
N ALA A 116 -3.19 -7.59 -2.58
CA ALA A 116 -2.34 -7.14 -3.68
C ALA A 116 -1.07 -6.48 -3.19
N PHE A 117 -0.03 -6.46 -4.03
CA PHE A 117 1.29 -5.94 -3.66
C PHE A 117 1.66 -4.65 -4.39
N GLY A 118 2.47 -3.83 -3.72
CA GLY A 118 3.08 -2.63 -4.30
C GLY A 118 2.06 -1.54 -4.67
N ILE A 119 1.02 -1.40 -3.86
CA ILE A 119 0.09 -0.27 -3.90
C ILE A 119 0.69 0.83 -3.05
N ALA A 120 0.91 2.01 -3.63
CA ALA A 120 1.53 3.13 -2.93
C ALA A 120 0.59 4.35 -2.86
N PRO A 121 0.65 5.13 -1.77
CA PRO A 121 0.01 6.44 -1.70
C PRO A 121 0.45 7.36 -2.86
N GLY A 122 -0.47 8.20 -3.32
CA GLY A 122 -0.30 9.12 -4.44
C GLY A 122 -0.68 8.55 -5.81
N GLN A 123 -0.86 7.23 -5.92
CA GLN A 123 -1.43 6.61 -7.14
C GLN A 123 -2.95 6.80 -7.19
N ALA A 124 -3.54 6.58 -8.38
CA ALA A 124 -4.98 6.55 -8.55
C ALA A 124 -5.56 5.15 -8.25
N ALA A 125 -6.70 5.11 -7.58
CA ALA A 125 -7.58 3.97 -7.52
C ALA A 125 -8.78 4.25 -8.41
N VAL A 126 -8.90 3.57 -9.55
CA VAL A 126 -10.01 3.70 -10.50
C VAL A 126 -11.08 2.68 -10.15
N LEU A 127 -12.32 3.12 -10.02
CA LEU A 127 -13.46 2.34 -9.57
C LEU A 127 -14.34 1.96 -10.76
N TYR A 128 -14.72 0.68 -10.81
CA TYR A 128 -15.56 0.12 -11.85
C TYR A 128 -16.82 -0.54 -11.28
N ASP A 129 -17.94 -0.33 -11.96
CA ASP A 129 -19.16 -1.11 -11.81
C ASP A 129 -19.37 -1.93 -13.09
N GLY A 130 -19.07 -3.23 -13.03
CA GLY A 130 -18.87 -4.05 -14.23
C GLY A 130 -17.71 -3.51 -15.08
N ASP A 131 -17.97 -3.18 -16.35
CA ASP A 131 -16.99 -2.63 -17.28
C ASP A 131 -16.98 -1.09 -17.31
N LEU A 132 -17.89 -0.43 -16.57
CA LEU A 132 -18.02 1.02 -16.56
C LEU A 132 -17.11 1.64 -15.50
N VAL A 133 -16.27 2.60 -15.91
CA VAL A 133 -15.57 3.48 -14.98
C VAL A 133 -16.58 4.42 -14.34
N VAL A 134 -16.78 4.30 -13.03
CA VAL A 134 -17.73 5.15 -12.27
C VAL A 134 -17.02 6.29 -11.54
N GLY A 135 -15.74 6.15 -11.23
CA GLY A 135 -14.96 7.20 -10.58
C GLY A 135 -13.52 6.81 -10.32
N ALA A 136 -12.80 7.69 -9.64
CA ALA A 136 -11.45 7.44 -9.17
C ALA A 136 -11.16 8.25 -7.90
N ALA A 137 -10.17 7.82 -7.11
CA ALA A 137 -9.68 8.57 -5.96
C ALA A 137 -8.14 8.51 -5.91
N THR A 138 -7.52 9.47 -5.23
CA THR A 138 -6.08 9.40 -4.92
C THR A 138 -5.86 8.50 -3.71
N ILE A 139 -5.05 7.46 -3.84
CA ILE A 139 -4.69 6.58 -2.72
C ILE A 139 -3.94 7.40 -1.66
N ALA A 140 -4.47 7.43 -0.45
CA ALA A 140 -3.85 8.07 0.72
C ALA A 140 -3.29 7.03 1.71
N GLY A 141 -3.88 5.83 1.76
CA GLY A 141 -3.46 4.73 2.62
C GLY A 141 -3.66 3.38 1.96
N ALA A 142 -2.78 2.44 2.30
CA ALA A 142 -2.82 1.06 1.86
C ALA A 142 -2.34 0.18 3.02
N ARG A 143 -3.13 -0.83 3.40
CA ARG A 143 -2.89 -1.71 4.55
C ARG A 143 -3.22 -3.15 4.22
#